data_AF-A0A0F9QGN8-F1
#
_entry.id   AF-A0A0F9QGN8-F1
#
_cell.length_a   1.000
_cell.length_b   1.000
_cell.length_c   1.000
_cell.angle_alpha   90.00
_cell.angle_beta   90.00
_cell.angle_gamma   90.00
#
_symmetry.space_group_name_H-M   'P 1'
#
loop_
_entity.id
_entity.type
_entity.pdbx_description
1 polymer ?
#
loop_
_entity_poly.entity_id
_entity_poly.type
_entity_poly.pdbx_seq_one_letter_code
_entity_poly.pdbx_strand_id
1 'polypeptide(L)' 'PVGSVALAGRQTAAYPAPTPGGWNLLGRTSARLFDREREGFSLLRVGDQVRFVPVSRDEFEREGGDTTPTEPLA' A
#
# COMPACT_ATOMS: atom_id res chain seq x y z
N PRO A 1 6.57 -0.43 5.09
CA PRO A 1 6.04 0.95 5.25
C PRO A 1 4.53 0.93 5.15
N VAL A 2 3.86 2.02 5.54
CA VAL A 2 2.44 2.17 5.20
C VAL A 2 2.26 2.20 3.69
N GLY A 3 1.18 1.61 3.19
CA GLY A 3 0.85 1.59 1.76
C GLY A 3 1.78 0.70 0.91
N SER A 4 2.74 -0.02 1.50
CA SER A 4 3.62 -0.93 0.75
C SER A 4 2.80 -2.00 0.02
N VAL A 5 3.11 -2.22 -1.26
CA VAL A 5 2.58 -3.32 -2.07
C VAL A 5 3.67 -4.39 -2.17
N ALA A 6 3.35 -5.64 -1.85
CA ALA A 6 4.33 -6.72 -1.77
C ALA A 6 3.80 -8.05 -2.31
N LEU A 7 4.73 -8.95 -2.62
CA LEU A 7 4.46 -10.28 -3.16
C LEU A 7 5.13 -11.38 -2.33
N ALA A 8 4.40 -12.46 -2.07
CA ALA A 8 4.96 -13.73 -1.63
C ALA A 8 4.31 -14.89 -2.39
N GLY A 9 5.13 -15.59 -3.18
CA GLY A 9 4.65 -16.66 -4.05
C GLY A 9 3.54 -16.17 -4.98
N ARG A 10 2.35 -16.74 -4.83
CA ARG A 10 1.16 -16.42 -5.65
C ARG A 10 0.25 -15.35 -5.03
N GLN A 11 0.64 -14.77 -3.90
CA GLN A 11 -0.16 -13.79 -3.16
C GLN A 11 0.47 -12.41 -3.26
N THR A 12 -0.39 -11.39 -3.38
CA THR A 12 -0.03 -9.97 -3.29
C THR A 12 -0.79 -9.33 -2.15
N ALA A 13 -0.20 -8.31 -1.52
CA ALA A 13 -0.81 -7.59 -0.42
C ALA A 13 -0.45 -6.11 -0.50
N ALA A 14 -1.34 -5.26 0.03
CA ALA A 14 -1.06 -3.87 0.31
C ALA A 14 -1.22 -3.64 1.83
N TYR A 15 -0.21 -3.07 2.48
CA TYR A 15 -0.17 -2.97 3.95
C TYR A 15 -0.80 -1.66 4.45
N PRO A 16 -1.87 -1.68 5.26
CA PRO A 16 -2.52 -0.47 5.79
C PRO A 16 -1.73 0.20 6.93
N ALA A 17 -0.75 -0.50 7.51
CA ALA A 17 0.01 -0.08 8.68
C ALA A 17 1.47 -0.59 8.56
N PRO A 18 2.44 0.03 9.25
CA PRO A 18 3.78 -0.52 9.35
C PRO A 18 3.75 -1.85 10.12
N THR A 19 4.15 -2.93 9.45
CA THR A 19 4.28 -4.26 10.05
C THR A 19 5.60 -4.88 9.63
N PRO A 20 6.26 -5.66 10.51
CA PRO A 20 7.37 -6.51 10.08
C PRO A 20 6.88 -7.50 9.02
N GLY A 21 7.68 -7.75 8.00
CA GLY A 21 7.30 -8.66 6.92
C GLY A 21 8.51 -9.10 6.10
N GLY A 22 8.49 -10.35 5.65
CA GLY A 22 9.50 -10.94 4.75
C GLY A 22 9.07 -10.99 3.29
N TRP A 23 7.98 -10.28 2.92
CA TRP A 23 7.47 -10.27 1.55
C TRP A 23 8.28 -9.29 0.70
N ASN A 24 8.43 -9.60 -0.58
CA ASN A 24 9.19 -8.75 -1.49
C ASN A 24 8.37 -7.50 -1.80
N LEU A 25 8.89 -6.33 -1.45
CA LEU A 25 8.24 -5.04 -1.74
C LEU A 25 8.37 -4.73 -3.23
N LEU A 26 7.25 -4.41 -3.87
CA LEU A 26 7.17 -4.06 -5.30
C LEU A 26 6.96 -2.55 -5.52
N GLY A 27 6.29 -1.88 -4.57
CA GLY A 27 5.92 -0.48 -4.70
C GLY A 27 5.09 0.01 -3.52
N ARG A 28 4.35 1.09 -3.73
CA ARG A 28 3.47 1.71 -2.73
C ARG A 28 2.16 2.17 -3.38
N THR A 29 1.10 2.24 -2.59
CA THR A 29 -0.19 2.84 -2.98
C THR A 29 -0.51 4.04 -2.08
N SER A 30 -1.06 5.09 -2.69
CA SER A 30 -1.63 6.28 -2.02
C SER A 30 -2.99 5.96 -1.37
N ALA A 31 -3.60 4.81 -1.71
CA ALA A 31 -4.91 4.43 -1.21
C ALA A 31 -4.91 4.22 0.31
N ARG A 32 -5.83 4.90 1.00
CA ARG A 32 -6.12 4.66 2.43
C ARG A 32 -6.90 3.37 2.61
N LEU A 33 -6.18 2.27 2.76
CA LEU A 33 -6.71 0.92 2.88
C LEU A 33 -7.53 0.70 4.17
N PHE A 34 -7.17 1.40 5.24
CA PHE A 34 -7.88 1.39 6.52
C PHE A 34 -8.09 2.83 6.99
N ASP A 35 -9.30 3.13 7.49
CA ASP A 35 -9.65 4.44 8.05
C ASP A 35 -10.73 4.24 9.14
N ARG A 36 -10.51 4.79 10.34
CA ARG A 36 -11.45 4.65 11.46
C ARG A 36 -12.76 5.39 11.24
N GLU A 37 -12.73 6.43 10.42
CA GLU A 37 -13.90 7.25 10.09
C GLU A 37 -14.71 6.65 8.92
N ARG A 38 -14.19 5.61 8.26
CA ARG A 38 -14.88 4.89 7.18
C ARG A 38 -15.81 3.82 7.78
N GLU A 39 -17.03 3.73 7.24
CA GLU A 39 -17.95 2.62 7.55
C GLU A 39 -17.32 1.27 7.23
N GLY A 40 -17.24 0.39 8.25
CA GLY A 40 -16.59 -0.93 8.13
C GLY A 40 -15.06 -0.89 8.17
N PHE A 41 -14.46 0.28 8.37
CA PHE A 41 -13.03 0.57 8.55
C PHE A 41 -12.08 0.26 7.40
N SER A 42 -12.44 -0.68 6.51
CA SER A 42 -11.61 -1.14 5.40
C SER A 42 -12.09 -0.57 4.07
N LEU A 43 -11.16 -0.20 3.19
CA LEU A 43 -11.45 0.14 1.80
C LEU A 43 -11.97 -1.07 1.01
N LEU A 44 -11.44 -2.26 1.31
CA LEU A 44 -11.73 -3.50 0.60
C LEU A 44 -12.58 -4.44 1.46
N ARG A 45 -13.51 -5.15 0.83
CA ARG A 45 -14.32 -6.21 1.42
C ARG A 45 -13.95 -7.56 0.84
N VAL A 46 -14.30 -8.62 1.57
CA VAL A 46 -14.12 -9.99 1.08
C VAL A 46 -14.94 -10.18 -0.20
N GLY A 47 -14.28 -10.65 -1.27
CA GLY A 47 -14.89 -10.83 -2.58
C GLY A 47 -14.58 -9.72 -3.58
N ASP A 48 -14.03 -8.58 -3.13
CA ASP A 48 -13.66 -7.49 -4.04
C ASP A 48 -12.53 -7.92 -4.99
N GLN A 49 -12.61 -7.44 -6.24
CA GLN A 49 -11.53 -7.57 -7.20
C GLN A 49 -10.65 -6.32 -7.18
N VAL A 50 -9.34 -6.52 -7.11
CA VAL A 50 -8.36 -5.44 -7.04
C VAL A 50 -7.50 -5.42 -8.29
N ARG A 51 -7.30 -4.23 -8.86
CA ARG A 51 -6.35 -3.97 -9.93
C ARG A 51 -5.38 -2.89 -9.49
N PHE A 52 -4.08 -3.20 -9.51
CA PHE A 52 -3.04 -2.18 -9.36
C PHE A 52 -2.87 -1.43 -10.68
N VAL A 53 -2.83 -0.11 -10.61
CA VAL A 53 -2.61 0.78 -11.75
C VAL A 53 -1.32 1.56 -11.49
N PRO A 54 -0.31 1.49 -12.39
CA PRO A 54 0.89 2.29 -12.22
C PRO A 54 0.57 3.77 -12.43
N VAL A 55 1.13 4.61 -11.56
CA VAL A 55 1.01 6.07 -11.61
C VAL A 55 2.39 6.69 -11.62
N SER A 56 2.47 7.95 -12.06
CA SER A 56 3.71 8.73 -11.91
C SER A 56 4.00 9.01 -10.43
N ARG A 57 5.26 9.36 -10.11
CA ARG A 57 5.62 9.79 -8.75
C ARG A 57 4.85 11.04 -8.33
N ASP A 58 4.73 12.03 -9.21
CA ASP A 58 4.04 13.28 -8.92
C ASP A 58 2.55 13.05 -8.62
N GLU A 59 1.92 12.13 -9.35
CA GLU A 59 0.54 11.70 -9.09
C GLU A 59 0.40 10.99 -7.75
N PHE A 60 1.32 10.08 -7.43
CA PHE A 60 1.35 9.39 -6.14
C PHE A 60 1.49 10.37 -4.96
N GLU A 61 2.38 11.34 -5.06
CA GLU A 61 2.57 12.39 -4.04
C GLU A 61 1.35 13.29 -3.90
N ARG A 62 0.75 13.71 -5.03
CA ARG A 62 -0.49 14.51 -5.05
C ARG A 62 -1.67 13.80 -4.38
N GLU A 63 -1.73 12.48 -4.46
CA GLU A 63 -2.75 11.67 -3.78
C GLU A 63 -2.43 11.38 -2.31
N GLY A 64 -1.33 11.93 -1.79
CA GLY A 64 -0.92 11.79 -0.39
C GLY A 64 -0.07 10.55 -0.10
N GLY A 65 0.52 9.94 -1.14
CA GLY A 65 1.47 8.87 -1.00
C GLY A 65 2.78 9.32 -0.32
N ASP A 66 3.29 8.49 0.59
CA ASP A 66 4.56 8.74 1.28
C ASP A 66 5.74 8.22 0.45
N THR A 67 6.66 9.11 0.07
CA THR A 67 7.88 8.79 -0.70
C THR A 67 9.13 8.64 0.16
N THR A 68 9.02 8.73 1.49
CA THR A 68 10.15 8.57 2.41
C THR A 68 10.87 7.25 2.12
N PRO A 69 12.20 7.25 1.94
CA PRO A 69 12.97 6.02 1.76
C PRO A 69 12.76 5.06 2.93
N THR A 70 12.66 3.77 2.64
CA THR A 70 12.40 2.72 3.65
C THR A 70 13.67 2.23 4.34
N GLU A 71 14.83 2.50 3.74
CA GLU A 71 16.16 2.30 4.35
C GLU A 71 16.82 3.67 4.54
N PRO A 72 17.66 3.84 5.57
CA PRO A 72 18.57 4.98 5.60
C PRO A 72 19.47 4.91 4.37
N LEU A 73 19.63 6.04 3.68
CA LEU A 73 20.71 6.19 2.70
C LEU A 73 22.03 5.94 3.45
N ALA A 74 22.67 4.81 3.16
CA ALA A 74 24.03 4.54 3.60
C ALA A 74 25.02 5.47 2.90
#